data_AF-A0A2P6S0H3-F1
#
_entry.id   AF-A0A2P6S0H3-F1
#
_cell.length_a   1.000
_cell.length_b   1.000
_cell.length_c   1.000
_cell.angle_alpha   90.00
_cell.angle_beta   90.00
_cell.angle_gamma   90.00
#
_symmetry.space_group_name_H-M   'P 1'
#
loop_
_entity.id
_entity.type
_entity.pdbx_description
1 polymer ?
#
loop_
_entity_poly.entity_id
_entity_poly.type
_entity_poly.pdbx_seq_one_letter_code
_entity_poly.pdbx_strand_id
1 'polypeptide(L)'
;MDRSMELEVEDRLKELRITAMRSVSKKAAANNLKSFNKIRMGLEASWMREKTEFIEEHNKVLSLLRTNLPRTSSSGPVLTGHKQKKALAYAEVVKKLNHARLNALRFNPATAFRDSYTSLSVRESTGKISIREIWDLVRMLAGEDIIHHSRKHRSISNEMSLVLGAKRYLEWRHVKYIMSRISEDPVLAALGGEVVNLKQIRAFLRVHLKDYGVLDFDAGHDACSPPPVDTTWQQIYFCMRAGYYDEARTVASSSNASQEFAPLVKSFHMPII
;
A
#
# COMPACT_ATOMS: atom_id res chain seq x y z
N MET A 1 25.80 -1.74 -46.91
CA MET A 1 26.00 -1.19 -45.55
C MET A 1 26.32 -2.36 -44.66
N ASP A 2 27.36 -2.20 -43.85
CA ASP A 2 28.00 -3.29 -43.11
C ASP A 2 27.14 -3.67 -41.90
N ARG A 3 26.80 -4.96 -41.77
CA ARG A 3 25.97 -5.50 -40.69
C ARG A 3 26.59 -5.23 -39.30
N SER A 4 27.89 -4.98 -39.27
CA SER A 4 28.64 -4.53 -38.08
C SER A 4 28.22 -3.12 -37.61
N MET A 5 28.01 -2.17 -38.54
CA MET A 5 27.53 -0.82 -38.18
C MET A 5 26.09 -0.82 -37.68
N GLU A 6 25.23 -1.69 -38.22
CA GLU A 6 23.84 -1.80 -37.78
C GLU A 6 23.76 -2.29 -36.33
N LEU A 7 24.55 -3.30 -35.96
CA LEU A 7 24.63 -3.81 -34.59
C LEU A 7 25.18 -2.76 -33.61
N GLU A 8 26.21 -2.01 -34.01
CA GLU A 8 26.77 -0.94 -33.16
C GLU A 8 25.77 0.21 -32.93
N VAL A 9 25.00 0.57 -33.96
CA VAL A 9 23.92 1.57 -33.83
C VAL A 9 22.81 1.06 -32.91
N GLU A 10 22.39 -0.19 -33.05
CA GLU A 10 21.39 -0.80 -32.17
C GLU A 10 21.84 -0.83 -30.71
N ASP A 11 23.08 -1.24 -30.44
CA ASP A 11 23.62 -1.30 -29.08
C ASP A 11 23.70 0.10 -28.44
N ARG A 12 24.12 1.12 -29.20
CA ARG A 12 24.10 2.51 -28.71
C ARG A 12 22.69 3.02 -28.43
N LEU A 13 21.71 2.68 -29.26
CA LEU A 13 20.30 3.03 -29.02
C LEU A 13 19.76 2.34 -27.77
N LYS A 14 20.14 1.08 -27.52
CA LYS A 14 19.79 0.34 -26.29
C LYS A 14 20.39 0.99 -25.05
N GLU A 15 21.67 1.33 -25.07
CA GLU A 15 22.34 2.01 -23.95
C GLU A 15 21.71 3.38 -23.65
N LEU A 16 21.39 4.16 -24.69
CA LEU A 16 20.71 5.44 -24.56
C LEU A 16 19.33 5.26 -23.91
N ARG A 17 18.55 4.26 -24.35
CA ARG A 17 17.23 3.97 -23.78
C ARG A 17 17.31 3.57 -22.30
N ILE A 18 18.24 2.69 -21.93
CA ILE A 18 18.45 2.28 -20.54
C ILE A 18 18.88 3.47 -19.68
N THR A 19 19.78 4.30 -20.18
CA THR A 19 20.27 5.49 -19.48
C THR A 19 19.16 6.51 -19.27
N ALA A 20 18.33 6.74 -20.30
CA ALA A 20 17.15 7.61 -20.20
C ALA A 20 16.18 7.09 -19.12
N MET A 21 15.84 5.81 -19.11
CA MET A 21 14.96 5.20 -18.09
C MET A 21 15.51 5.34 -16.67
N ARG A 22 16.82 5.16 -16.47
CA ARG A 22 17.49 5.37 -15.17
C ARG A 22 17.40 6.83 -14.74
N SER A 23 17.61 7.77 -15.66
CA SER A 23 17.57 9.21 -15.37
C SER A 23 16.17 9.67 -14.95
N VAL A 24 15.12 9.22 -15.66
CA VAL A 24 13.72 9.52 -15.34
C VAL A 24 13.36 8.96 -13.97
N SER A 25 13.76 7.71 -13.69
CA SER A 25 13.56 7.08 -12.39
C SER A 25 14.22 7.87 -11.25
N LYS A 26 15.47 8.30 -11.41
CA LYS A 26 16.18 9.12 -10.42
C LYS A 26 15.49 10.48 -10.19
N LYS A 27 15.07 11.14 -11.26
CA LYS A 27 14.36 12.43 -11.20
C LYS A 27 13.01 12.29 -10.48
N ALA A 28 12.25 11.23 -10.79
CA ALA A 28 11.00 10.93 -10.12
C ALA A 28 11.21 10.68 -8.61
N ALA A 29 12.24 9.91 -8.23
CA ALA A 29 12.58 9.67 -6.83
C ALA A 29 12.92 10.97 -6.07
N ALA A 30 13.73 11.85 -6.67
CA ALA A 30 14.07 13.14 -6.07
C ALA A 30 12.84 14.05 -5.87
N ASN A 31 11.95 14.11 -6.86
CA ASN A 31 10.70 14.89 -6.76
C ASN A 31 9.76 14.33 -5.68
N ASN A 32 9.68 13.00 -5.56
CA ASN A 32 8.89 12.35 -4.53
C ASN A 32 9.44 12.65 -3.13
N LEU A 33 10.76 12.58 -2.93
CA LEU A 33 11.40 12.90 -1.66
C LEU A 33 11.15 14.36 -1.23
N LYS A 34 11.24 15.30 -2.19
CA LYS A 34 10.94 16.71 -1.93
C LYS A 34 9.49 16.91 -1.49
N SER A 35 8.55 16.28 -2.21
CA SER A 35 7.11 16.33 -1.88
C SER A 35 6.82 15.71 -0.52
N PHE A 36 7.42 14.56 -0.22
CA PHE A 36 7.30 13.89 1.07
C PHE A 36 7.80 14.77 2.22
N ASN A 37 9.00 15.35 2.09
CA ASN A 37 9.55 16.22 3.12
C ASN A 37 8.67 17.45 3.38
N LYS A 38 8.08 18.04 2.34
CA LYS A 38 7.12 19.14 2.49
C LYS A 38 5.89 18.70 3.29
N ILE A 39 5.31 17.54 2.97
CA ILE A 39 4.15 16.99 3.68
C ILE A 39 4.51 16.67 5.13
N ARG A 40 5.65 16.01 5.37
CA ARG A 40 6.15 15.66 6.69
C ARG A 40 6.29 16.89 7.59
N MET A 41 6.95 17.95 7.09
CA MET A 41 7.12 19.20 7.84
C MET A 41 5.76 19.86 8.17
N GLY A 42 4.83 19.86 7.22
CA GLY A 42 3.48 20.37 7.45
C GLY A 42 2.71 19.56 8.51
N LEU A 43 2.80 18.23 8.45
CA LEU A 43 2.14 17.34 9.40
C LEU A 43 2.73 17.46 10.80
N GLU A 44 4.05 17.56 10.92
CA GLU A 44 4.75 17.72 12.20
C GLU A 44 4.37 19.05 12.87
N ALA A 45 4.29 20.14 12.10
CA ALA A 45 3.82 21.43 12.60
C ALA A 45 2.35 21.38 13.07
N SER A 46 1.46 20.75 12.29
CA SER A 46 0.06 20.58 12.70
C SER A 46 -0.09 19.71 13.94
N TRP A 47 0.64 18.59 14.01
CA TRP A 47 0.63 17.69 15.16
C TRP A 47 1.08 18.38 16.44
N MET A 48 2.19 19.14 16.37
CA MET A 48 2.67 19.89 17.53
C MET A 48 1.64 20.89 18.01
N ARG A 49 0.95 21.58 17.09
CA ARG A 49 -0.12 22.53 17.41
C ARG A 49 -1.32 21.85 18.08
N GLU A 50 -1.85 20.78 17.48
CA GLU A 50 -2.98 20.03 18.03
C GLU A 50 -2.63 19.44 19.41
N LYS A 51 -1.41 18.94 19.59
CA LYS A 51 -0.93 18.46 20.89
C LYS A 51 -0.89 19.57 21.92
N THR A 52 -0.38 20.76 21.58
CA THR A 52 -0.35 21.90 22.50
C THR A 52 -1.76 22.35 22.86
N GLU A 53 -2.65 22.47 21.87
CA GLU A 53 -4.07 22.84 22.09
C GLU A 53 -4.75 21.83 23.00
N PHE A 54 -4.58 20.53 22.76
CA PHE A 54 -5.13 19.47 23.60
C PHE A 54 -4.62 19.54 25.06
N ILE A 55 -3.32 19.76 25.26
CA ILE A 55 -2.74 19.88 26.60
C ILE A 55 -3.28 21.12 27.30
N GLU A 56 -3.38 22.25 26.61
CA GLU A 56 -3.94 23.49 27.14
C GLU A 56 -5.42 23.34 27.52
N GLU A 57 -6.24 22.74 26.66
CA GLU A 57 -7.64 22.43 26.95
C GLU A 57 -7.77 21.52 28.17
N HIS A 58 -6.98 20.45 28.22
CA HIS A 58 -6.97 19.51 29.34
C HIS A 58 -6.56 20.20 30.65
N ASN A 59 -5.51 21.03 30.61
CA ASN A 59 -5.08 21.82 31.76
C ASN A 59 -6.12 22.85 32.19
N LYS A 60 -6.84 23.46 31.24
CA LYS A 60 -7.96 24.37 31.53
C LYS A 60 -9.08 23.63 32.25
N VAL A 61 -9.48 22.45 31.77
CA VAL A 61 -10.47 21.58 32.45
C VAL A 61 -10.00 21.21 33.86
N LEU A 62 -8.74 20.78 34.02
CA LEU A 62 -8.18 20.47 35.34
C LEU A 62 -8.14 21.68 36.27
N SER A 63 -7.85 22.87 35.74
CA SER A 63 -7.85 24.12 36.51
C SER A 63 -9.26 24.48 36.98
N LEU A 64 -10.27 24.33 36.11
CA LEU A 64 -11.68 24.58 36.42
C LEU A 64 -12.23 23.59 37.47
N LEU A 65 -11.76 22.34 37.43
CA LEU A 65 -12.06 21.32 38.43
C LEU A 65 -11.33 21.58 39.77
N ARG A 66 -10.15 22.21 39.74
CA ARG A 66 -9.42 22.62 40.94
C ARG A 66 -10.00 23.87 41.61
N THR A 67 -10.60 24.78 40.84
CA THR A 67 -11.20 26.02 41.37
C THR A 67 -12.66 25.87 41.80
N ASN A 68 -13.35 24.81 41.36
CA ASN A 68 -14.74 24.52 41.77
C ASN A 68 -14.81 23.18 42.51
N LEU A 69 -14.74 23.23 43.84
CA LEU A 69 -15.32 22.18 44.67
C LEU A 69 -16.49 22.79 45.47
N PRO A 70 -17.70 22.67 44.91
CA PRO A 70 -18.73 21.94 45.66
C PRO A 70 -19.13 20.67 44.93
N ARG A 71 -19.38 19.62 45.71
CA ARG A 71 -20.03 18.38 45.29
C ARG A 71 -21.31 18.69 44.50
N THR A 72 -21.43 18.02 43.35
CA THR A 72 -22.63 17.42 42.73
C THR A 72 -22.82 17.77 41.25
N SER A 73 -23.37 16.78 40.53
CA SER A 73 -23.82 16.74 39.13
C SER A 73 -22.77 16.61 38.02
N SER A 74 -22.76 15.38 37.50
CA SER A 74 -22.08 14.84 36.32
C SER A 74 -22.39 15.57 35.01
N SER A 75 -21.73 16.69 34.74
CA SER A 75 -21.78 17.35 33.43
C SER A 75 -20.37 17.43 32.82
N GLY A 76 -19.85 16.27 32.42
CA GLY A 76 -18.80 16.22 31.39
C GLY A 76 -19.44 16.39 30.00
N PRO A 77 -18.69 16.78 28.97
CA PRO A 77 -19.23 16.94 27.62
C PRO A 77 -19.91 15.63 27.21
N VAL A 78 -21.23 15.68 26.99
CA VAL A 78 -22.03 14.52 26.60
C VAL A 78 -21.59 14.11 25.20
N LEU A 79 -20.63 13.19 25.14
CA LEU A 79 -20.31 12.50 23.91
C LEU A 79 -21.59 11.81 23.45
N THR A 80 -22.09 12.19 22.27
CA THR A 80 -23.23 11.54 21.64
C THR A 80 -23.01 10.02 21.61
N GLY A 81 -24.06 9.21 21.71
CA GLY A 81 -23.93 7.77 22.00
C GLY A 81 -22.90 7.00 21.16
N HIS A 82 -22.68 7.38 19.90
CA HIS A 82 -21.63 6.80 19.05
C HIS A 82 -20.20 7.22 19.43
N LYS A 83 -19.99 8.51 19.76
CA LYS A 83 -18.68 9.01 20.22
C LYS A 83 -18.30 8.40 21.57
N GLN A 84 -19.27 8.22 22.47
CA GLN A 84 -19.07 7.58 23.77
C GLN A 84 -18.71 6.08 23.62
N LYS A 85 -19.42 5.34 22.77
CA LYS A 85 -19.10 3.94 22.47
C LYS A 85 -17.69 3.77 21.90
N LYS A 86 -17.27 4.66 20.99
CA LYS A 86 -15.91 4.67 20.44
C LYS A 86 -14.86 4.94 21.52
N ALA A 87 -15.09 5.94 22.38
CA ALA A 87 -14.18 6.28 23.47
C ALA A 87 -13.99 5.10 24.45
N LEU A 88 -15.08 4.44 24.84
CA LEU A 88 -15.04 3.26 25.72
C LEU A 88 -14.27 2.08 25.09
N ALA A 89 -14.51 1.82 23.80
CA ALA A 89 -13.81 0.75 23.10
C ALA A 89 -12.29 0.99 23.05
N TYR A 90 -11.87 2.24 22.79
CA TYR A 90 -10.46 2.60 22.80
C TYR A 90 -9.86 2.57 24.21
N ALA A 91 -10.61 2.98 25.24
CA ALA A 91 -10.16 2.89 26.63
C ALA A 91 -9.85 1.44 27.04
N GLU A 92 -10.67 0.47 26.61
CA GLU A 92 -10.42 -0.96 26.86
C GLU A 92 -9.14 -1.46 26.17
N VAL A 93 -8.87 -1.01 24.94
CA VAL A 93 -7.61 -1.34 24.25
C VAL A 93 -6.40 -0.78 25.01
N VAL A 94 -6.48 0.48 25.47
CA VAL A 94 -5.41 1.12 26.27
C VAL A 94 -5.19 0.39 27.59
N LYS A 95 -6.26 -0.05 28.27
CA LYS A 95 -6.17 -0.85 29.49
C LYS A 95 -5.42 -2.16 29.25
N LYS A 96 -5.76 -2.88 28.18
CA LYS A 96 -5.05 -4.12 27.77
C LYS A 96 -3.59 -3.85 27.42
N LEU A 97 -3.30 -2.77 26.68
CA LEU A 97 -1.94 -2.35 26.35
C LEU A 97 -1.12 -2.09 27.61
N ASN A 98 -1.66 -1.33 28.57
CA ASN A 98 -0.96 -1.02 29.82
C ASN A 98 -0.70 -2.28 30.64
N HIS A 99 -1.67 -3.19 30.71
CA HIS A 99 -1.50 -4.49 31.36
C HIS A 99 -0.40 -5.32 30.68
N ALA A 100 -0.36 -5.37 29.35
CA ALA A 100 0.70 -6.06 28.62
C ALA A 100 2.09 -5.43 28.87
N ARG A 101 2.18 -4.10 28.90
CA ARG A 101 3.42 -3.37 29.19
C ARG A 101 3.95 -3.63 30.59
N LEU A 102 3.06 -3.64 31.59
CA LEU A 102 3.43 -3.94 32.98
C LEU A 102 3.97 -5.36 33.14
N ASN A 103 3.44 -6.31 32.37
CA ASN A 103 3.85 -7.72 32.40
C ASN A 103 4.89 -8.09 31.33
N ALA A 104 5.46 -7.09 30.62
CA ALA A 104 6.40 -7.28 29.51
C ALA A 104 5.91 -8.27 28.41
N LEU A 105 4.60 -8.34 28.19
CA LEU A 105 3.98 -9.17 27.16
C LEU A 105 3.97 -8.44 25.80
N ARG A 106 4.01 -9.23 24.72
CA ARG A 106 3.79 -8.68 23.37
C ARG A 106 2.34 -8.21 23.22
N PHE A 107 2.17 -7.05 22.61
CA PHE A 107 0.87 -6.49 22.30
C PHE A 107 0.95 -5.79 20.94
N ASN A 108 -0.05 -6.01 20.10
CA ASN A 108 -0.16 -5.43 18.77
C ASN A 108 -1.23 -4.32 18.82
N PRO A 109 -0.86 -3.09 19.22
CA PRO A 109 -1.83 -2.02 19.46
C PRO A 109 -2.63 -1.65 18.22
N ALA A 110 -2.00 -1.56 17.04
CA ALA A 110 -2.71 -1.15 15.83
C ALA A 110 -3.79 -2.17 15.43
N THR A 111 -3.45 -3.46 15.53
CA THR A 111 -4.40 -4.57 15.35
C THR A 111 -5.55 -4.49 16.37
N ALA A 112 -5.25 -4.30 17.66
CA ALA A 112 -6.26 -4.22 18.70
C ALA A 112 -7.21 -3.02 18.52
N PHE A 113 -6.69 -1.85 18.15
CA PHE A 113 -7.51 -0.66 17.85
C PHE A 113 -8.36 -0.85 16.60
N ARG A 114 -7.83 -1.48 15.54
CA ARG A 114 -8.58 -1.81 14.33
C ARG A 114 -9.77 -2.73 14.64
N ASP A 115 -9.52 -3.80 15.38
CA ASP A 115 -10.53 -4.82 15.67
C ASP A 115 -11.62 -4.26 16.59
N SER A 116 -11.20 -3.48 17.60
CA SER A 116 -12.09 -2.72 18.47
C SER A 116 -12.93 -1.70 17.70
N TYR A 117 -12.38 -1.04 16.68
CA TYR A 117 -13.15 -0.14 15.84
C TYR A 117 -14.14 -0.89 14.93
N THR A 118 -13.72 -2.02 14.36
CA THR A 118 -14.52 -2.81 13.42
C THR A 118 -15.73 -3.44 14.11
N SER A 119 -15.59 -3.86 15.37
CA SER A 119 -16.69 -4.44 16.16
C SER A 119 -17.79 -3.43 16.50
N LEU A 120 -17.53 -2.12 16.43
CA LEU A 120 -18.51 -1.07 16.71
C LEU A 120 -19.50 -0.82 15.57
N SER A 121 -19.37 -1.51 14.42
CA SER A 121 -20.23 -1.40 13.23
C SER A 121 -20.56 0.05 12.82
N VAL A 122 -19.61 0.97 13.03
CA VAL A 122 -19.79 2.38 12.72
C VAL A 122 -19.92 2.54 11.21
N ARG A 123 -21.07 3.04 10.74
CA ARG A 123 -21.33 3.29 9.32
C ARG A 123 -20.25 4.21 8.77
N GLU A 124 -19.39 3.67 7.90
CA GLU A 124 -18.31 4.44 7.30
C GLU A 124 -18.91 5.46 6.32
N SER A 125 -18.38 6.68 6.31
CA SER A 125 -18.76 7.67 5.31
C SER A 125 -18.31 7.18 3.93
N THR A 126 -19.25 6.95 3.03
CA THR A 126 -19.03 6.56 1.64
C THR A 126 -18.35 7.70 0.90
N GLY A 127 -17.01 7.73 0.87
CA GLY A 127 -16.24 8.72 0.10
C GLY A 127 -15.01 9.32 0.78
N LYS A 128 -14.76 9.05 2.08
CA LYS A 128 -13.53 9.46 2.78
C LYS A 128 -12.76 8.23 3.27
N ILE A 129 -11.43 8.36 3.39
CA ILE A 129 -10.57 7.33 3.97
C ILE A 129 -11.17 6.91 5.32
N SER A 130 -11.46 5.62 5.46
CA SER A 130 -12.06 5.12 6.68
C SER A 130 -10.98 4.96 7.76
N ILE A 131 -11.33 5.14 9.02
CA ILE A 131 -10.39 4.92 10.13
C ILE A 131 -9.95 3.45 10.20
N ARG A 132 -10.74 2.50 9.66
CA ARG A 132 -10.29 1.11 9.47
C ARG A 132 -9.11 1.06 8.49
N GLU A 133 -9.18 1.77 7.37
CA GLU A 133 -8.08 1.86 6.40
C GLU A 133 -6.83 2.55 6.98
N ILE A 134 -7.00 3.52 7.88
CA ILE A 134 -5.90 4.15 8.61
C ILE A 134 -5.23 3.13 9.55
N TRP A 135 -6.02 2.35 10.30
CA TRP A 135 -5.45 1.32 11.16
C TRP A 135 -4.76 0.20 10.38
N ASP A 136 -5.29 -0.19 9.20
CA ASP A 136 -4.61 -1.11 8.31
C ASP A 136 -3.24 -0.58 7.86
N LEU A 137 -3.13 0.72 7.55
CA LEU A 137 -1.85 1.35 7.24
C LEU A 137 -0.91 1.34 8.44
N VAL A 138 -1.36 1.79 9.62
CA VAL A 138 -0.53 1.86 10.83
C VAL A 138 -0.01 0.48 11.22
N ARG A 139 -0.84 -0.56 11.09
CA ARG A 139 -0.44 -1.96 11.35
C ARG A 139 0.70 -2.41 10.44
N MET A 140 0.66 -2.06 9.16
CA MET A 140 1.74 -2.39 8.21
C MET A 140 3.00 -1.56 8.43
N LEU A 141 2.86 -0.28 8.82
CA LEU A 141 3.98 0.59 9.21
C LEU A 141 4.67 0.11 10.49
N ALA A 142 3.90 -0.38 11.46
CA ALA A 142 4.40 -0.93 12.71
C ALA A 142 5.01 -2.33 12.55
N GLY A 143 4.83 -2.96 11.39
CA GLY A 143 5.32 -4.31 11.13
C GLY A 143 4.61 -5.40 11.95
N GLU A 144 3.40 -5.14 12.47
CA GLU A 144 2.64 -6.11 13.28
C GLU A 144 2.22 -7.35 12.48
N ASP A 145 2.11 -7.23 11.15
CA ASP A 145 1.78 -8.32 10.23
C ASP A 145 2.99 -9.15 9.78
N ILE A 146 4.21 -8.76 10.16
CA ILE A 146 5.43 -9.49 9.78
C ILE A 146 5.56 -10.70 10.71
N ILE A 147 4.97 -11.83 10.31
CA ILE A 147 5.19 -13.12 10.95
C ILE A 147 6.67 -13.47 10.77
N HIS A 148 7.42 -13.39 11.87
CA HIS A 148 8.85 -13.68 11.96
C HIS A 148 9.26 -14.96 11.20
N HIS A 149 9.73 -14.81 9.96
CA HIS A 149 10.59 -15.81 9.33
C HIS A 149 11.99 -15.22 9.32
N SER A 150 12.83 -15.74 10.23
CA SER A 150 14.27 -15.50 10.32
C SER A 150 14.71 -14.08 10.74
N ARG A 151 14.88 -13.87 12.05
CA ARG A 151 15.71 -12.78 12.61
C ARG A 151 17.21 -12.98 12.31
N LYS A 152 17.58 -13.18 11.04
CA LYS A 152 18.98 -13.07 10.58
C LYS A 152 19.21 -11.79 9.79
N HIS A 153 18.37 -10.79 10.02
CA HIS A 153 18.35 -9.61 9.17
C HIS A 153 19.01 -8.40 9.84
N ARG A 154 19.98 -7.87 9.09
CA ARG A 154 20.67 -6.59 9.26
C ARG A 154 19.71 -5.56 9.86
N SER A 155 20.13 -4.85 10.91
CA SER A 155 19.34 -3.78 11.54
C SER A 155 18.86 -2.80 10.45
N ILE A 156 17.59 -2.91 10.08
CA ILE A 156 16.96 -1.97 9.15
C ILE A 156 16.68 -0.71 9.95
N SER A 157 17.00 0.46 9.39
CA SER A 157 16.68 1.73 10.04
C SER A 157 15.17 1.89 10.21
N ASN A 158 14.74 2.64 11.23
CA ASN A 158 13.32 2.95 11.43
C ASN A 158 12.70 3.59 10.18
N GLU A 159 13.46 4.43 9.48
CA GLU A 159 13.05 5.05 8.22
C GLU A 159 12.75 4.00 7.14
N MET A 160 13.64 3.03 6.94
CA MET A 160 13.46 1.99 5.94
C MET A 160 12.31 1.03 6.33
N SER A 161 12.10 0.76 7.62
CA SER A 161 10.92 0.02 8.10
C SER A 161 9.61 0.73 7.73
N LEU A 162 9.54 2.06 7.92
CA LEU A 162 8.38 2.86 7.53
C LEU A 162 8.15 2.84 6.02
N VAL A 163 9.21 2.98 5.21
CA VAL A 163 9.12 2.92 3.74
C VAL A 163 8.60 1.56 3.28
N LEU A 164 9.11 0.46 3.84
CA LEU A 164 8.66 -0.89 3.51
C LEU A 164 7.21 -1.13 3.92
N GLY A 165 6.80 -0.68 5.10
CA GLY A 165 5.41 -0.77 5.56
C GLY A 165 4.45 0.02 4.68
N ALA A 166 4.82 1.25 4.29
CA ALA A 166 4.03 2.09 3.40
C ALA A 166 3.89 1.47 2.01
N LYS A 167 5.00 0.95 1.46
CA LYS A 167 5.02 0.23 0.17
C LYS A 167 4.06 -0.96 0.20
N ARG A 168 4.17 -1.82 1.23
CA ARG A 168 3.31 -2.99 1.40
C ARG A 168 1.84 -2.61 1.47
N TYR A 169 1.50 -1.53 2.17
CA TYR A 169 0.12 -1.03 2.22
C TYR A 169 -0.40 -0.60 0.85
N LEU A 170 0.42 0.11 0.06
CA LEU A 170 0.05 0.54 -1.28
C LEU A 170 -0.10 -0.63 -2.25
N GLU A 171 0.73 -1.65 -2.14
CA GLU A 171 0.64 -2.90 -2.91
C GLU A 171 -0.63 -3.67 -2.53
N TRP A 172 -0.85 -3.93 -1.23
CA TRP A 172 -2.06 -4.59 -0.72
C TRP A 172 -3.35 -3.87 -1.13
N ARG A 173 -3.39 -2.54 -1.01
CA ARG A 173 -4.56 -1.74 -1.42
C ARG A 173 -4.82 -1.88 -2.92
N HIS A 174 -3.78 -1.98 -3.73
CA HIS A 174 -3.92 -2.16 -5.16
C HIS A 174 -4.43 -3.57 -5.52
N VAL A 175 -3.94 -4.61 -4.83
CA VAL A 175 -4.49 -5.97 -4.96
C VAL A 175 -5.97 -5.99 -4.59
N LYS A 176 -6.37 -5.30 -3.52
CA LYS A 176 -7.79 -5.17 -3.14
C LYS A 176 -8.62 -4.49 -4.23
N TYR A 177 -8.09 -3.46 -4.88
CA TYR A 177 -8.72 -2.82 -6.03
C TYR A 177 -8.87 -3.76 -7.23
N ILE A 178 -7.81 -4.49 -7.59
CA ILE A 178 -7.81 -5.50 -8.65
C ILE A 178 -8.89 -6.54 -8.41
N MET A 179 -8.95 -7.11 -7.19
CA MET A 179 -9.95 -8.09 -6.81
C MET A 179 -11.38 -7.52 -6.86
N SER A 180 -11.56 -6.27 -6.40
CA SER A 180 -12.85 -5.59 -6.49
C SER A 180 -13.30 -5.46 -7.95
N ARG A 181 -12.40 -5.09 -8.86
CA ARG A 181 -12.70 -4.98 -10.30
C ARG A 181 -13.03 -6.34 -10.93
N ILE A 182 -12.28 -7.39 -10.59
CA ILE A 182 -12.57 -8.76 -11.05
C ILE A 182 -13.96 -9.21 -10.60
N SER A 183 -14.36 -8.85 -9.38
CA SER A 183 -15.68 -9.23 -8.84
C SER A 183 -16.86 -8.49 -9.48
N GLU A 184 -16.62 -7.36 -10.17
CA GLU A 184 -17.68 -6.62 -10.89
C GLU A 184 -18.16 -7.38 -12.14
N ASP A 185 -17.26 -8.09 -12.83
CA ASP A 185 -17.60 -8.91 -14.00
C ASP A 185 -16.86 -10.27 -13.97
N PRO A 186 -17.36 -11.24 -13.18
CA PRO A 186 -16.72 -12.54 -13.02
C PRO A 186 -16.67 -13.37 -14.31
N VAL A 187 -17.67 -13.20 -15.18
CA VAL A 187 -17.79 -13.96 -16.43
C VAL A 187 -16.65 -13.58 -17.38
N LEU A 188 -16.44 -12.28 -17.56
CA LEU A 188 -15.39 -11.77 -18.43
C LEU A 188 -13.99 -11.95 -17.84
N ALA A 189 -13.85 -11.87 -16.51
CA ALA A 189 -12.57 -12.07 -15.85
C ALA A 189 -11.99 -13.48 -16.06
N ALA A 190 -12.85 -14.51 -16.11
CA ALA A 190 -12.48 -15.90 -16.38
C ALA A 190 -11.27 -16.38 -15.54
N LEU A 191 -11.26 -16.07 -14.24
CA LEU A 191 -10.13 -16.35 -13.35
C LEU A 191 -9.90 -17.86 -13.10
N GLY A 192 -10.95 -18.69 -13.24
CA GLY A 192 -10.90 -20.13 -12.99
C GLY A 192 -10.76 -20.49 -11.50
N GLY A 193 -10.42 -21.76 -11.20
CA GLY A 193 -10.33 -22.28 -9.82
C GLY A 193 -8.95 -22.18 -9.16
N GLU A 194 -7.89 -21.92 -9.93
CA GLU A 194 -6.52 -21.83 -9.41
C GLU A 194 -6.02 -20.37 -9.47
N VAL A 195 -5.79 -19.79 -8.30
CA VAL A 195 -5.50 -18.36 -8.13
C VAL A 195 -3.99 -18.12 -8.16
N VAL A 196 -3.39 -18.23 -9.34
CA VAL A 196 -2.00 -17.80 -9.56
C VAL A 196 -1.98 -16.27 -9.73
N ASN A 197 -1.04 -15.56 -9.10
CA ASN A 197 -0.95 -14.09 -9.15
C ASN A 197 -0.99 -13.52 -10.58
N LEU A 198 -0.30 -14.14 -11.53
CA LEU A 198 -0.33 -13.71 -12.93
C LEU A 198 -1.71 -13.91 -13.60
N LYS A 199 -2.42 -15.00 -13.27
CA LYS A 199 -3.79 -15.23 -13.72
C LYS A 199 -4.74 -14.18 -13.17
N GLN A 200 -4.54 -13.74 -11.92
CA GLN A 200 -5.29 -12.62 -11.34
C GLN A 200 -5.09 -11.33 -12.13
N ILE A 201 -3.84 -10.99 -12.47
CA ILE A 201 -3.54 -9.79 -13.27
C ILE A 201 -4.16 -9.87 -14.66
N ARG A 202 -4.07 -11.03 -15.33
CA ARG A 202 -4.69 -11.23 -16.66
C ARG A 202 -6.21 -11.15 -16.60
N ALA A 203 -6.84 -11.75 -15.58
CA ALA A 203 -8.27 -11.64 -15.36
C ALA A 203 -8.71 -10.18 -15.14
N PHE A 204 -7.93 -9.41 -14.38
CA PHE A 204 -8.14 -7.98 -14.24
C PHE A 204 -7.98 -7.22 -15.56
N LEU A 205 -6.96 -7.53 -16.36
CA LEU A 205 -6.75 -6.89 -17.66
C LEU A 205 -7.89 -7.16 -18.63
N ARG A 206 -8.51 -8.35 -18.62
CA ARG A 206 -9.72 -8.60 -19.40
C ARG A 206 -10.82 -7.60 -19.04
N VAL A 207 -11.12 -7.44 -17.75
CA VAL A 207 -12.15 -6.50 -17.29
C VAL A 207 -11.76 -5.04 -17.55
N HIS A 208 -10.49 -4.71 -17.38
CA HIS A 208 -9.98 -3.35 -17.51
C HIS A 208 -9.88 -2.88 -18.96
N LEU A 209 -9.56 -3.78 -19.89
CA LEU A 209 -9.34 -3.52 -21.31
C LEU A 209 -10.42 -4.17 -22.19
N LYS A 210 -11.61 -4.41 -21.65
CA LYS A 210 -12.72 -5.09 -22.34
C LYS A 210 -13.09 -4.48 -23.70
N ASP A 211 -12.85 -3.18 -23.89
CA ASP A 211 -13.19 -2.45 -25.11
C ASP A 211 -12.07 -2.44 -26.16
N TYR A 212 -10.91 -3.02 -25.86
CA TYR A 212 -9.70 -2.96 -26.72
C TYR A 212 -9.56 -4.17 -27.66
N GLY A 213 -10.42 -5.18 -27.54
CA GLY A 213 -10.40 -6.39 -28.36
C GLY A 213 -9.70 -7.58 -27.70
N VAL A 214 -9.27 -8.55 -28.51
CA VAL A 214 -8.62 -9.78 -28.03
C VAL A 214 -7.20 -9.46 -27.53
N LEU A 215 -6.91 -9.86 -26.29
CA LEU A 215 -5.61 -9.63 -25.65
C LEU A 215 -4.60 -10.71 -26.09
N ASP A 216 -3.32 -10.35 -26.11
CA ASP A 216 -2.19 -11.22 -26.47
C ASP A 216 -2.19 -12.59 -25.77
N PHE A 217 -2.56 -12.66 -24.49
CA PHE A 217 -2.61 -13.91 -23.73
C PHE A 217 -3.91 -14.73 -23.92
N ASP A 218 -4.89 -14.19 -24.64
CA ASP A 218 -6.14 -14.86 -25.01
C ASP A 218 -6.22 -15.18 -26.51
N ALA A 219 -5.24 -14.74 -27.30
CA ALA A 219 -5.20 -14.96 -28.73
C ALA A 219 -4.98 -16.43 -29.08
N GLY A 220 -5.90 -17.01 -29.86
CA GLY A 220 -5.69 -18.29 -30.53
C GLY A 220 -4.67 -18.15 -31.67
N HIS A 221 -4.07 -19.26 -32.11
CA HIS A 221 -3.14 -19.29 -33.25
C HIS A 221 -3.86 -19.19 -34.62
N ASP A 222 -5.02 -18.52 -34.66
CA ASP A 222 -5.85 -18.43 -35.85
C ASP A 222 -5.41 -17.23 -36.70
N ALA A 223 -4.76 -17.52 -37.83
CA ALA A 223 -4.17 -16.54 -38.74
C ALA A 223 -5.17 -15.54 -39.37
N CYS A 224 -6.48 -15.75 -39.20
CA CYS A 224 -7.55 -14.89 -39.74
C CYS A 224 -8.05 -13.83 -38.75
N SER A 225 -7.61 -13.86 -37.49
CA SER A 225 -8.02 -12.87 -36.48
C SER A 225 -7.19 -11.59 -36.56
N PRO A 226 -7.74 -10.42 -36.19
CA PRO A 226 -6.94 -9.20 -36.04
C PRO A 226 -5.78 -9.45 -35.05
N PRO A 227 -4.63 -8.78 -35.25
CA PRO A 227 -3.49 -8.96 -34.36
C PRO A 227 -3.90 -8.61 -32.93
N PRO A 228 -3.57 -9.47 -31.95
CA PRO A 228 -3.99 -9.24 -30.59
C PRO A 228 -3.30 -8.01 -30.00
N VAL A 229 -3.94 -7.40 -29.01
CA VAL A 229 -3.36 -6.26 -28.30
C VAL A 229 -2.20 -6.75 -27.45
N ASP A 230 -0.98 -6.26 -27.73
CA ASP A 230 0.19 -6.50 -26.87
C ASP A 230 -0.03 -5.84 -25.51
N THR A 231 -0.13 -6.65 -24.46
CA THR A 231 -0.30 -6.20 -23.08
C THR A 231 0.93 -6.43 -22.22
N THR A 232 2.08 -6.76 -22.83
CA THR A 232 3.34 -7.07 -22.13
C THR A 232 3.67 -6.02 -21.06
N TRP A 233 3.65 -4.74 -21.42
CA TRP A 233 4.00 -3.65 -20.50
C TRP A 233 2.95 -3.40 -19.41
N GLN A 234 1.66 -3.58 -19.74
CA GLN A 234 0.56 -3.49 -18.79
C GLN A 234 0.66 -4.61 -17.76
N GLN A 235 0.90 -5.85 -18.20
CA GLN A 235 1.14 -7.00 -17.31
C GLN A 235 2.33 -6.72 -16.38
N ILE A 236 3.48 -6.29 -16.91
CA ILE A 236 4.67 -5.95 -16.11
C ILE A 236 4.35 -4.86 -15.08
N TYR A 237 3.69 -3.77 -15.50
CA TYR A 237 3.32 -2.67 -14.62
C TYR A 237 2.40 -3.12 -13.47
N PHE A 238 1.31 -3.81 -13.78
CA PHE A 238 0.34 -4.22 -12.76
C PHE A 238 0.91 -5.29 -11.82
N CYS A 239 1.75 -6.20 -12.32
CA CYS A 239 2.51 -7.12 -11.47
C CYS A 239 3.41 -6.35 -10.49
N MET A 240 4.21 -5.39 -10.95
CA MET A 240 5.06 -4.58 -10.06
C MET A 240 4.23 -3.75 -9.08
N ARG A 241 3.10 -3.18 -9.52
CA ARG A 241 2.24 -2.34 -8.70
C ARG A 241 1.54 -3.12 -7.58
N ALA A 242 1.30 -4.42 -7.80
CA ALA A 242 0.72 -5.36 -6.84
C ALA A 242 1.77 -6.04 -5.94
N GLY A 243 3.06 -5.89 -6.24
CA GLY A 243 4.15 -6.56 -5.51
C GLY A 243 4.52 -7.96 -6.05
N TYR A 244 3.98 -8.35 -7.21
CA TYR A 244 4.21 -9.62 -7.90
C TYR A 244 5.47 -9.55 -8.78
N TYR A 245 6.64 -9.35 -8.17
CA TYR A 245 7.90 -9.11 -8.89
C TYR A 245 8.38 -10.33 -9.69
N ASP A 246 8.14 -11.54 -9.20
CA ASP A 246 8.53 -12.78 -9.88
C ASP A 246 7.69 -13.02 -11.14
N GLU A 247 6.39 -12.71 -11.06
CA GLU A 247 5.47 -12.74 -12.20
C GLU A 247 5.82 -11.65 -13.21
N ALA A 248 6.12 -10.43 -12.76
CA ALA A 248 6.59 -9.35 -13.63
C ALA A 248 7.85 -9.77 -14.41
N ARG A 249 8.78 -10.45 -13.76
CA ARG A 249 10.00 -10.97 -14.38
C ARG A 249 9.71 -12.07 -15.39
N THR A 250 8.78 -12.96 -15.08
CA THR A 250 8.36 -14.04 -15.98
C THR A 250 7.78 -13.45 -17.27
N VAL A 251 6.88 -12.47 -17.15
CA VAL A 251 6.30 -11.77 -18.31
C VAL A 251 7.39 -11.05 -19.11
N ALA A 252 8.27 -10.29 -18.44
CA ALA A 252 9.36 -9.59 -19.09
C ALA A 252 10.30 -10.53 -19.87
N SER A 253 10.53 -11.74 -19.35
CA SER A 253 11.41 -12.72 -20.01
C SER A 253 10.73 -13.44 -21.19
N SER A 254 9.40 -13.43 -21.25
CA SER A 254 8.61 -14.14 -22.25
C SER A 254 8.38 -13.37 -23.55
N SER A 255 8.57 -12.05 -23.53
CA SER A 255 8.34 -11.17 -24.68
C SER A 255 9.64 -10.53 -25.15
N ASN A 256 9.98 -10.71 -26.43
CA ASN A 256 11.19 -10.15 -27.05
C ASN A 256 11.29 -8.61 -26.84
N ALA A 257 10.16 -7.91 -26.79
CA ALA A 257 10.13 -6.46 -26.59
C ALA A 257 10.55 -6.00 -25.17
N SER A 258 10.55 -6.92 -24.20
CA SER A 258 10.80 -6.65 -22.78
C SER A 258 11.89 -7.53 -22.15
N GLN A 259 12.46 -8.47 -22.92
CA GLN A 259 13.47 -9.41 -22.46
C GLN A 259 14.71 -8.69 -21.88
N GLU A 260 15.10 -7.57 -22.48
CA GLU A 260 16.21 -6.72 -22.00
C GLU A 260 15.90 -6.05 -20.65
N PHE A 261 14.61 -5.89 -20.30
CA PHE A 261 14.16 -5.31 -19.04
C PHE A 261 14.10 -6.35 -17.90
N ALA A 262 13.94 -7.64 -18.21
CA ALA A 262 13.86 -8.72 -17.23
C ALA A 262 15.00 -8.73 -16.18
N PRO A 263 16.29 -8.53 -16.52
CA PRO A 263 17.36 -8.47 -15.52
C PRO A 263 17.29 -7.22 -14.63
N LEU A 264 16.73 -6.10 -15.13
CA LEU A 264 16.56 -4.88 -14.34
C LEU A 264 15.53 -5.07 -13.22
N VAL A 265 14.45 -5.84 -13.47
CA VAL A 265 13.44 -6.17 -12.45
C VAL A 265 14.08 -6.84 -11.22
N LYS A 266 15.11 -7.68 -11.42
CA LYS A 266 15.86 -8.33 -10.32
C LYS A 266 16.58 -7.31 -9.44
N SER A 267 17.07 -6.21 -10.00
CA SER A 267 17.72 -5.13 -9.25
C SER A 267 16.74 -4.22 -8.50
N PHE A 268 15.47 -4.18 -8.93
CA PHE A 268 14.39 -3.43 -8.28
C PHE A 268 13.74 -4.17 -7.11
N HIS A 269 14.00 -5.46 -6.98
CA HIS A 269 13.66 -6.20 -5.77
C HIS A 269 14.50 -5.65 -4.61
N MET A 270 14.01 -4.59 -3.97
CA MET A 270 14.35 -4.30 -2.57
C MET A 270 13.98 -5.57 -1.82
N PRO A 271 14.96 -6.31 -1.28
CA PRO A 271 14.65 -7.53 -0.56
C PRO A 271 13.63 -7.16 0.51
N ILE A 272 12.45 -7.77 0.40
CA ILE A 272 11.55 -7.87 1.53
C ILE A 272 12.27 -8.82 2.46
N ILE A 273 13.12 -8.22 3.27
CA ILE A 273 13.76 -8.80 4.43
C ILE A 273 12.67 -9.21 5.43
#